data_AF-A0A7C5A1P2-F1
#
_entry.id   AF-A0A7C5A1P2-F1
#
_cell.length_a   1.000
_cell.length_b   1.000
_cell.length_c   1.000
_cell.angle_alpha   90.00
_cell.angle_beta   90.00
_cell.angle_gamma   90.00
#
_symmetry.space_group_name_H-M   'P 1'
#
loop_
_entity.id
_entity.type
_entity.pdbx_description
1 polymer ?
#
loop_
_entity_poly.entity_id
_entity_poly.type
_entity_poly.pdbx_seq_one_letter_code
_entity_poly.pdbx_strand_id
1 'polypeptide(L)'
;MSTNQARLELHIDIFEKKDQRALALPNLKPPELVEAILQEFRELEYLSSTPSDYLLLKAADKTPLNSDGDLQQQVGNAGRLILVENRPAPPKDTRRPVHEIYLREQTSGKVYKLNWLPAIIGRPDKNQPYNDRLAVNLEPHPAGLRVSRRQALITEENGQYFIESMSRNPTAIKTGEDKTIMVASGKQPLQHGDIIFLERSNIALKFIVRPSSVVK
;
A
#
# COMPACT_ATOMS: atom_id res chain seq x y z
N MET A 1 -24.29 25.25 -17.93
CA MET A 1 -25.50 25.23 -17.07
C MET A 1 -25.12 24.53 -15.78
N SER A 2 -25.15 25.24 -14.65
CA SER A 2 -24.85 24.67 -13.33
C SER A 2 -26.14 24.07 -12.78
N THR A 3 -26.25 22.74 -12.77
CA THR A 3 -27.29 22.05 -12.01
C THR A 3 -26.95 22.21 -10.54
N ASN A 4 -27.80 22.95 -9.82
CA ASN A 4 -27.71 23.18 -8.39
C ASN A 4 -28.15 21.91 -7.63
N GLN A 5 -27.49 20.79 -7.90
CA GLN A 5 -27.80 19.49 -7.30
C GLN A 5 -27.36 19.52 -5.84
N ALA A 6 -28.31 19.27 -4.93
CA ALA A 6 -28.04 19.21 -3.50
C ALA A 6 -26.89 18.23 -3.24
N ARG A 7 -25.84 18.67 -2.55
CA ARG A 7 -24.70 17.84 -2.19
C ARG A 7 -25.06 16.94 -1.02
N LEU A 8 -24.51 15.72 -1.04
CA LEU A 8 -24.58 14.81 0.10
C LEU A 8 -23.41 15.12 1.03
N GLU A 9 -23.71 15.54 2.25
CA GLU A 9 -22.70 15.73 3.28
C GLU A 9 -22.30 14.38 3.87
N LEU A 10 -21.00 14.12 3.98
CA LEU A 10 -20.42 12.89 4.50
C LEU A 10 -19.28 13.21 5.47
N HIS A 11 -19.05 12.31 6.41
CA HIS A 11 -17.88 12.32 7.30
C HIS A 11 -17.06 11.06 7.06
N ILE A 12 -15.77 11.19 6.76
CA ILE A 12 -14.94 10.08 6.32
C ILE A 12 -13.72 9.95 7.23
N ASP A 13 -13.56 8.76 7.82
CA ASP A 13 -12.34 8.40 8.53
C ASP A 13 -11.32 7.86 7.51
N ILE A 14 -10.20 8.56 7.36
CA ILE A 14 -9.09 8.23 6.46
C ILE A 14 -7.86 7.89 7.31
N PHE A 15 -7.74 6.60 7.67
CA PHE A 15 -6.69 6.11 8.58
C PHE A 15 -6.63 6.92 9.88
N GLU A 16 -5.53 7.60 10.16
CA GLU A 16 -5.32 8.45 11.34
C GLU A 16 -6.15 9.74 11.29
N LYS A 17 -6.52 10.22 10.09
CA LYS A 17 -7.32 11.43 9.90
C LYS A 17 -8.81 11.10 10.01
N LYS A 18 -9.36 11.26 11.21
CA LYS A 18 -10.78 10.99 11.50
C LYS A 18 -11.67 12.16 11.11
N ASP A 19 -12.94 11.87 10.87
CA ASP A 19 -14.02 12.85 10.75
C ASP A 19 -13.79 13.92 9.66
N GLN A 20 -13.23 13.53 8.52
CA GLN A 20 -13.00 14.43 7.39
C GLN A 20 -14.33 14.73 6.69
N ARG A 21 -14.74 16.00 6.69
CA ARG A 21 -15.99 16.42 6.07
C ARG A 21 -15.86 16.46 4.54
N ALA A 22 -16.81 15.86 3.83
CA ALA A 22 -16.88 15.85 2.38
C ALA A 22 -18.28 16.24 1.87
N LEU A 23 -18.33 16.91 0.71
CA LEU A 23 -19.57 17.24 -0.01
C LEU A 23 -19.59 16.50 -1.35
N ALA A 24 -20.18 15.31 -1.36
CA ALA A 24 -20.22 14.45 -2.54
C ALA A 24 -21.41 14.77 -3.45
N LEU A 25 -21.29 14.41 -4.73
CA LEU A 25 -22.47 14.32 -5.60
C LEU A 25 -23.31 13.12 -5.14
N PRO A 26 -24.65 13.24 -5.07
CA PRO A 26 -25.50 12.13 -4.64
C PRO A 26 -25.38 10.86 -5.51
N ASN A 27 -25.13 11.04 -6.81
CA ASN A 27 -24.95 9.98 -7.80
C ASN A 27 -23.48 9.59 -8.05
N LEU A 28 -22.55 10.09 -7.23
CA LEU A 28 -21.16 9.65 -7.26
C LEU A 28 -21.13 8.16 -6.86
N LYS A 29 -20.26 7.38 -7.49
CA LYS A 29 -20.01 5.99 -7.11
C LYS A 29 -18.90 5.91 -6.06
N PRO A 30 -18.89 4.88 -5.20
CA PRO A 30 -17.83 4.71 -4.20
C PRO A 30 -16.40 4.73 -4.77
N PRO A 31 -16.07 4.09 -5.92
CA PRO A 31 -14.72 4.16 -6.49
C PRO A 31 -14.29 5.59 -6.88
N GLU A 32 -15.23 6.42 -7.34
CA GLU A 32 -14.96 7.82 -7.71
C GLU A 32 -14.74 8.68 -6.45
N LEU A 33 -15.48 8.41 -5.37
CA LEU A 33 -15.23 9.03 -4.06
C LEU A 33 -13.86 8.61 -3.52
N VAL A 34 -13.49 7.33 -3.63
CA VAL A 34 -12.15 6.87 -3.27
C VAL A 34 -11.10 7.62 -4.08
N GLU A 35 -11.23 7.71 -5.41
CA GLU A 35 -10.29 8.45 -6.24
C GLU A 35 -10.11 9.91 -5.79
N ALA A 36 -11.21 10.61 -5.50
CA ALA A 36 -11.16 11.98 -4.96
C ALA A 36 -10.42 12.06 -3.61
N ILE A 37 -10.68 11.11 -2.70
CA ILE A 37 -9.96 11.00 -1.43
C ILE A 37 -8.45 10.78 -1.67
N LEU A 38 -8.08 9.86 -2.57
CA LEU A 38 -6.68 9.58 -2.85
C LEU A 38 -5.95 10.78 -3.44
N GLN A 39 -6.64 11.59 -4.27
CA GLN A 39 -6.09 12.82 -4.83
C GLN A 39 -5.89 13.91 -3.77
N GLU A 40 -6.85 14.07 -2.87
CA GLU A 40 -6.80 15.08 -1.81
C GLU A 40 -5.72 14.77 -0.77
N PHE A 41 -5.61 13.51 -0.34
CA PHE A 41 -4.72 13.07 0.74
C PHE A 41 -3.38 12.49 0.24
N ARG A 42 -2.95 12.90 -0.96
CA ARG A 42 -1.72 12.41 -1.63
C ARG A 42 -0.42 12.66 -0.86
N GLU A 43 -0.44 13.52 0.15
CA GLU A 43 0.69 13.76 1.05
C GLU A 43 0.97 12.58 1.99
N LEU A 44 -0.02 11.71 2.20
CA LEU A 44 0.16 10.49 2.98
C LEU A 44 1.03 9.50 2.20
N GLU A 45 2.24 9.24 2.70
CA GLU A 45 3.24 8.52 1.92
C GLU A 45 2.95 7.03 1.70
N TYR A 46 2.10 6.44 2.53
CA TYR A 46 1.63 5.05 2.41
C TYR A 46 0.37 4.92 1.55
N LEU A 47 -0.19 6.03 1.05
CA LEU A 47 -1.40 6.01 0.25
C LEU A 47 -1.06 5.67 -1.21
N SER A 48 -1.45 4.46 -1.65
CA SER A 48 -1.53 4.09 -3.07
C SER A 48 -2.49 5.02 -3.82
N SER A 49 -2.16 5.34 -5.07
CA SER A 49 -2.99 6.11 -5.98
C SER A 49 -3.99 5.24 -6.76
N THR A 50 -4.13 3.95 -6.43
CA THR A 50 -5.00 3.00 -7.14
C THR A 50 -6.30 2.79 -6.36
N PRO A 51 -7.46 3.28 -6.83
CA PRO A 51 -8.72 3.20 -6.08
C PRO A 51 -9.16 1.79 -5.70
N SER A 52 -8.87 0.78 -6.53
CA SER A 52 -9.23 -0.62 -6.26
C SER A 52 -8.48 -1.24 -5.07
N ASP A 53 -7.45 -0.57 -4.56
CA ASP A 53 -6.74 -0.99 -3.34
C ASP A 53 -7.54 -0.64 -2.07
N TYR A 54 -8.69 0.05 -2.19
CA TYR A 54 -9.47 0.53 -1.06
C TYR A 54 -10.96 0.22 -1.19
N LEU A 55 -11.63 0.25 -0.04
CA LEU A 55 -13.06 0.12 0.11
C LEU A 55 -13.57 1.20 1.06
N LEU A 56 -14.81 1.63 0.85
CA LEU A 56 -15.55 2.45 1.79
C LEU A 56 -16.49 1.56 2.59
N LEU A 57 -16.35 1.60 3.92
CA LEU A 57 -17.26 0.92 4.84
C LEU A 57 -18.16 1.93 5.53
N LYS A 58 -19.41 1.56 5.82
CA LYS A 58 -20.25 2.33 6.74
C LYS A 58 -19.67 2.23 8.14
N ALA A 59 -19.52 3.36 8.83
CA ALA A 59 -18.88 3.36 10.15
C ALA A 59 -19.70 2.60 11.21
N ALA A 60 -21.03 2.58 11.06
CA ALA A 60 -21.98 2.01 12.01
C ALA A 60 -21.88 0.48 12.12
N ASP A 61 -21.79 -0.22 10.99
CA ASP A 61 -21.87 -1.68 10.91
C ASP A 61 -20.69 -2.33 10.17
N LYS A 62 -19.75 -1.52 9.67
CA LYS A 62 -18.58 -1.94 8.86
C LYS A 62 -18.94 -2.66 7.56
N THR A 63 -20.18 -2.56 7.10
CA THR A 63 -20.58 -3.12 5.80
C THR A 63 -19.97 -2.30 4.67
N PRO A 64 -19.44 -2.94 3.61
CA PRO A 64 -18.91 -2.22 2.45
C PRO A 64 -20.04 -1.59 1.63
N LEU A 65 -19.75 -0.44 1.03
CA LEU A 65 -20.60 0.12 -0.02
C LEU A 65 -20.49 -0.76 -1.30
N ASN A 66 -21.60 -0.88 -2.02
CA ASN A 66 -21.65 -1.44 -3.36
C ASN A 66 -20.99 -0.46 -4.34
N SER A 67 -19.90 -0.90 -4.98
CA SER A 67 -19.10 -0.11 -5.91
C SER A 67 -19.87 0.42 -7.13
N ASP A 68 -20.95 -0.24 -7.53
CA ASP A 68 -21.73 0.13 -8.72
C ASP A 68 -22.92 1.05 -8.41
N GLY A 69 -23.32 1.13 -7.14
CA GLY A 69 -24.46 1.93 -6.71
C GLY A 69 -24.11 3.38 -6.40
N ASP A 70 -25.10 4.26 -6.53
CA ASP A 70 -24.98 5.67 -6.14
C ASP A 70 -24.81 5.81 -4.62
N LEU A 71 -24.03 6.80 -4.16
CA LEU A 71 -23.83 7.05 -2.72
C LEU A 71 -25.15 7.30 -1.97
N GLN A 72 -26.03 8.15 -2.51
CA GLN A 72 -27.28 8.53 -1.83
C GLN A 72 -28.23 7.37 -1.55
N GLN A 73 -28.12 6.27 -2.30
CA GLN A 73 -28.95 5.08 -2.11
C GLN A 73 -28.41 4.17 -1.00
N GLN A 74 -27.18 4.40 -0.55
CA GLN A 74 -26.45 3.51 0.35
C GLN A 74 -26.13 4.15 1.69
N VAL A 75 -25.96 5.48 1.72
CA VAL A 75 -25.65 6.28 2.90
C VAL A 75 -26.47 7.57 2.90
N GLY A 76 -27.04 7.90 4.07
CA GLY A 76 -27.81 9.13 4.27
C GLY A 76 -26.93 10.37 4.43
N ASN A 77 -27.57 11.55 4.49
CA ASN A 77 -26.87 12.81 4.75
C ASN A 77 -26.21 12.82 6.13
N ALA A 78 -25.03 13.45 6.22
CA ALA A 78 -24.12 13.37 7.36
C ALA A 78 -23.69 11.94 7.74
N GLY A 79 -23.80 11.00 6.79
CA GLY A 79 -23.39 9.62 7.01
C GLY A 79 -21.88 9.49 7.19
N ARG A 80 -21.48 8.55 8.07
CA ARG A 80 -20.07 8.33 8.40
C ARG A 80 -19.52 7.09 7.68
N LEU A 81 -18.43 7.29 6.96
CA LEU A 81 -17.71 6.27 6.19
C LEU A 81 -16.29 6.08 6.74
N ILE A 82 -15.70 4.94 6.44
CA ILE A 82 -14.32 4.61 6.78
C ILE A 82 -13.64 4.11 5.51
N LEU A 83 -12.56 4.77 5.11
CA LEU A 83 -11.67 4.26 4.09
C LEU A 83 -10.81 3.15 4.68
N VAL A 84 -10.86 1.97 4.09
CA VAL A 84 -10.02 0.84 4.47
C VAL A 84 -9.28 0.30 3.26
N GLU A 85 -8.10 -0.24 3.49
CA GLU A 85 -7.36 -0.95 2.45
C GLU A 85 -7.98 -2.33 2.24
N ASN A 86 -8.08 -2.74 0.98
CA ASN A 86 -8.41 -4.10 0.61
C ASN A 86 -7.31 -5.05 1.09
N ARG A 87 -7.70 -6.13 1.78
CA ARG A 87 -6.78 -7.06 2.45
C ARG A 87 -6.94 -8.46 1.84
N PRO A 88 -6.18 -8.81 0.79
CA PRO A 88 -6.21 -10.16 0.24
C PRO A 88 -5.80 -11.20 1.30
N ALA A 89 -6.32 -12.42 1.18
CA ALA A 89 -5.92 -13.52 2.07
C ALA A 89 -4.41 -13.78 1.96
N PRO A 90 -3.71 -13.99 3.08
CA PRO A 90 -2.29 -14.28 3.05
C PRO A 90 -2.04 -15.65 2.37
N PRO A 91 -1.00 -15.78 1.54
CA PRO A 91 -0.56 -17.06 0.98
C PRO A 91 -0.18 -18.07 2.07
N LYS A 92 -0.09 -19.35 1.70
CA LYS A 92 0.32 -20.42 2.62
C LYS A 92 1.72 -20.16 3.19
N ASP A 93 1.89 -20.45 4.48
CA ASP A 93 3.10 -20.23 5.30
C ASP A 93 3.58 -18.77 5.33
N THR A 94 2.64 -17.84 5.20
CA THR A 94 2.87 -16.42 5.44
C THR A 94 1.97 -15.93 6.57
N ARG A 95 2.36 -14.81 7.20
CA ARG A 95 1.60 -14.16 8.27
C ARG A 95 1.44 -12.68 7.98
N ARG A 96 0.45 -12.04 8.61
CA ARG A 96 0.37 -10.57 8.57
C ARG A 96 1.57 -9.96 9.30
N PRO A 97 2.15 -8.86 8.80
CA PRO A 97 3.09 -8.08 9.59
C PRO A 97 2.41 -7.52 10.85
N VAL A 98 3.17 -7.27 11.92
CA VAL A 98 2.64 -6.66 13.15
C VAL A 98 2.23 -5.19 12.93
N HIS A 99 2.98 -4.47 12.09
CA HIS A 99 2.67 -3.10 11.68
C HIS A 99 2.32 -3.03 10.20
N GLU A 100 1.52 -2.05 9.80
CA GLU A 100 1.18 -1.87 8.39
C GLU A 100 2.42 -1.33 7.66
N ILE A 101 2.94 -2.11 6.71
CA ILE A 101 4.21 -1.82 6.03
C ILE A 101 4.04 -1.71 4.52
N TYR A 102 4.83 -0.82 3.92
CA TYR A 102 4.71 -0.44 2.52
C TYR A 102 6.08 -0.24 1.88
N LEU A 103 6.10 -0.37 0.56
CA LEU A 103 7.22 0.07 -0.28
C LEU A 103 6.72 1.13 -1.26
N ARG A 104 7.36 2.31 -1.28
CA ARG A 104 7.07 3.37 -2.25
C ARG A 104 8.18 3.53 -3.26
N GLU A 105 7.89 3.26 -4.53
CA GLU A 105 8.82 3.49 -5.62
C GLU A 105 9.03 4.99 -5.82
N GLN A 106 10.29 5.43 -5.78
CA GLN A 106 10.64 6.85 -5.64
C GLN A 106 10.43 7.68 -6.91
N THR A 107 10.41 7.07 -8.09
CA THR A 107 10.28 7.78 -9.37
C THR A 107 8.82 8.07 -9.72
N SER A 108 7.98 7.03 -9.68
CA SER A 108 6.55 7.07 -10.02
C SER A 108 5.67 7.37 -8.83
N GLY A 109 6.18 7.21 -7.61
CA GLY A 109 5.40 7.31 -6.38
C GLY A 109 4.50 6.11 -6.11
N LYS A 110 4.52 5.06 -6.95
CA LYS A 110 3.70 3.86 -6.77
C LYS A 110 3.96 3.21 -5.41
N VAL A 111 2.89 2.91 -4.69
CA VAL A 111 2.95 2.28 -3.37
C VAL A 111 2.55 0.81 -3.47
N TYR A 112 3.30 -0.04 -2.79
CA TYR A 112 3.04 -1.46 -2.64
C TYR A 112 2.80 -1.75 -1.16
N LYS A 113 1.58 -2.12 -0.79
CA LYS A 113 1.29 -2.61 0.56
C LYS A 113 1.81 -4.03 0.74
N LEU A 114 2.62 -4.26 1.76
CA LEU A 114 3.11 -5.60 2.09
C LEU A 114 2.10 -6.29 2.99
N ASN A 115 1.14 -6.96 2.36
CA ASN A 115 0.01 -7.60 3.02
C ASN A 115 0.38 -8.82 3.87
N TRP A 116 1.55 -9.41 3.65
CA TRP A 116 2.04 -10.61 4.34
C TRP A 116 3.57 -10.62 4.42
N LEU A 117 4.09 -11.44 5.32
CA LEU A 117 5.50 -11.76 5.47
C LEU A 117 5.68 -13.29 5.55
N PRO A 118 6.78 -13.84 5.02
CA PRO A 118 7.86 -13.12 4.34
C PRO A 118 7.40 -12.56 2.98
N ALA A 119 7.83 -11.33 2.67
CA ALA A 119 7.43 -10.60 1.46
C ALA A 119 8.54 -10.66 0.41
N ILE A 120 8.23 -11.24 -0.75
CA ILE A 120 9.18 -11.30 -1.86
C ILE A 120 9.03 -10.06 -2.75
N ILE A 121 10.16 -9.45 -3.10
CA ILE A 121 10.30 -8.42 -4.13
C ILE A 121 10.88 -9.08 -5.38
N GLY A 122 10.30 -8.83 -6.55
CA GLY A 122 10.83 -9.37 -7.80
C GLY A 122 9.83 -9.31 -8.94
N ARG A 123 9.83 -10.34 -9.78
CA ARG A 123 8.92 -10.51 -10.91
C ARG A 123 8.42 -11.96 -10.98
N PRO A 124 7.20 -12.22 -11.48
CA PRO A 124 6.67 -13.57 -11.56
C PRO A 124 7.49 -14.45 -12.50
N ASP A 125 7.44 -15.75 -12.26
CA ASP A 125 7.90 -16.77 -13.19
C ASP A 125 7.08 -18.04 -13.01
N LYS A 126 6.36 -18.48 -14.05
CA LYS A 126 5.51 -19.66 -14.04
C LYS A 126 6.23 -20.93 -13.57
N ASN A 127 7.56 -21.00 -13.74
CA ASN A 127 8.37 -22.16 -13.37
C ASN A 127 8.97 -22.08 -11.96
N GLN A 128 8.74 -20.99 -11.23
CA GLN A 128 9.24 -20.83 -9.86
C GLN A 128 8.17 -21.11 -8.82
N PRO A 129 8.53 -21.77 -7.70
CA PRO A 129 7.63 -21.90 -6.58
C PRO A 129 7.35 -20.53 -5.94
N TYR A 130 6.27 -20.47 -5.17
CA TYR A 130 5.92 -19.34 -4.30
C TYR A 130 5.65 -18.01 -5.03
N ASN A 131 5.13 -18.03 -6.26
CA ASN A 131 4.68 -16.79 -6.93
C ASN A 131 3.56 -16.08 -6.18
N ASP A 132 2.73 -16.84 -5.47
CA ASP A 132 1.72 -16.33 -4.55
C ASP A 132 2.32 -15.47 -3.42
N ARG A 133 3.59 -15.69 -3.06
CA ARG A 133 4.32 -14.89 -2.04
C ARG A 133 4.96 -13.61 -2.60
N LEU A 134 4.85 -13.33 -3.90
CA LEU A 134 5.36 -12.11 -4.51
C LEU A 134 4.52 -10.90 -4.06
N ALA A 135 4.97 -10.24 -2.99
CA ALA A 135 4.29 -9.07 -2.42
C ALA A 135 4.52 -7.80 -3.24
N VAL A 136 5.68 -7.71 -3.92
CA VAL A 136 6.00 -6.60 -4.82
C VAL A 136 6.35 -7.13 -6.20
N ASN A 137 5.37 -7.06 -7.10
CA ASN A 137 5.56 -7.37 -8.51
C ASN A 137 6.10 -6.14 -9.28
N LEU A 138 7.35 -6.23 -9.71
CA LEU A 138 8.05 -5.22 -10.49
C LEU A 138 8.02 -5.49 -11.99
N GLU A 139 7.37 -6.55 -12.49
CA GLU A 139 7.21 -6.80 -13.93
C GLU A 139 6.56 -5.62 -14.69
N PRO A 140 5.51 -4.95 -14.16
CA PRO A 140 4.92 -3.81 -14.85
C PRO A 140 5.81 -2.55 -14.86
N HIS A 141 6.92 -2.54 -14.12
CA HIS A 141 7.83 -1.39 -14.07
C HIS A 141 8.63 -1.30 -15.38
N PRO A 142 8.92 -0.10 -15.94
CA PRO A 142 9.70 0.03 -17.18
C PRO A 142 11.07 -0.65 -17.15
N ALA A 143 11.74 -0.62 -15.98
CA ALA A 143 13.00 -1.33 -15.72
C ALA A 143 12.82 -2.75 -15.13
N GLY A 144 11.60 -3.27 -15.06
CA GLY A 144 11.22 -4.51 -14.39
C GLY A 144 11.92 -5.76 -14.93
N LEU A 145 12.20 -5.81 -16.23
CA LEU A 145 12.93 -6.92 -16.87
C LEU A 145 14.37 -7.08 -16.35
N ARG A 146 14.95 -6.04 -15.76
CA ARG A 146 16.29 -6.06 -15.14
C ARG A 146 16.28 -6.55 -13.69
N VAL A 147 15.09 -6.73 -13.12
CA VAL A 147 14.91 -7.24 -11.76
C VAL A 147 14.92 -8.77 -11.79
N SER A 148 15.54 -9.40 -10.79
CA SER A 148 15.45 -10.85 -10.61
C SER A 148 14.02 -11.28 -10.28
N ARG A 149 13.67 -12.51 -10.65
CA ARG A 149 12.36 -13.11 -10.28
C ARG A 149 12.13 -13.15 -8.78
N ARG A 150 13.21 -13.40 -8.04
CA ARG A 150 13.31 -13.25 -6.58
C ARG A 150 14.49 -12.35 -6.31
N GLN A 151 14.24 -11.07 -6.10
CA GLN A 151 15.29 -10.06 -5.94
C GLN A 151 15.71 -9.98 -4.47
N ALA A 152 14.74 -9.79 -3.59
CA ALA A 152 14.95 -9.68 -2.15
C ALA A 152 13.76 -10.22 -1.37
N LEU A 153 14.00 -10.57 -0.11
CA LEU A 153 13.02 -11.05 0.86
C LEU A 153 12.96 -10.08 2.04
N ILE A 154 11.77 -9.64 2.42
CA ILE A 154 11.55 -8.93 3.69
C ILE A 154 10.96 -9.90 4.70
N THR A 155 11.52 -9.93 5.90
CA THR A 155 11.05 -10.75 7.03
C THR A 155 10.85 -9.88 8.27
N GLU A 156 10.18 -10.45 9.29
CA GLU A 156 9.98 -9.80 10.58
C GLU A 156 10.29 -10.78 11.71
N GLU A 157 11.05 -10.31 12.69
CA GLU A 157 11.40 -11.02 13.92
C GLU A 157 11.27 -10.06 15.10
N ASN A 158 10.51 -10.43 16.13
CA ASN A 158 10.30 -9.62 17.34
C ASN A 158 9.87 -8.15 17.05
N GLY A 159 9.05 -7.95 16.01
CA GLY A 159 8.58 -6.63 15.58
C GLY A 159 9.61 -5.78 14.81
N GLN A 160 10.80 -6.32 14.53
CA GLN A 160 11.83 -5.70 13.72
C GLN A 160 11.83 -6.28 12.31
N TYR A 161 12.10 -5.43 11.30
CA TYR A 161 12.10 -5.82 9.90
C TYR A 161 13.53 -6.04 9.39
N PHE A 162 13.67 -7.03 8.52
CA PHE A 162 14.94 -7.39 7.91
C PHE A 162 14.77 -7.62 6.42
N ILE A 163 15.83 -7.35 5.65
CA ILE A 163 15.92 -7.67 4.23
C ILE A 163 17.09 -8.60 3.95
N GLU A 164 16.86 -9.56 3.07
CA GLU A 164 17.86 -10.51 2.56
C GLU A 164 17.87 -10.47 1.03
N SER A 165 19.05 -10.60 0.43
CA SER A 165 19.14 -10.77 -1.02
C SER A 165 18.79 -12.21 -1.40
N MET A 166 17.96 -12.35 -2.43
CA MET A 166 17.58 -13.64 -3.00
C MET A 166 18.22 -13.89 -4.37
N SER A 167 19.09 -13.00 -4.83
CA SER A 167 19.73 -13.13 -6.15
C SER A 167 21.15 -12.58 -6.19
N ARG A 168 21.85 -12.90 -7.28
CA ARG A 168 23.16 -12.32 -7.58
C ARG A 168 23.09 -10.86 -8.04
N ASN A 169 21.90 -10.37 -8.42
CA ASN A 169 21.75 -8.96 -8.77
C ASN A 169 21.78 -8.13 -7.48
N PRO A 170 22.67 -7.14 -7.37
CA PRO A 170 22.88 -6.42 -6.12
C PRO A 170 21.63 -5.72 -5.60
N THR A 171 21.45 -5.76 -4.29
CA THR A 171 20.47 -4.98 -3.53
C THR A 171 21.23 -4.23 -2.45
N ALA A 172 20.95 -2.95 -2.31
CA ALA A 172 21.55 -2.09 -1.31
C ALA A 172 20.46 -1.40 -0.48
N ILE A 173 20.79 -1.00 0.74
CA ILE A 173 19.97 -0.15 1.59
C ILE A 173 20.66 1.20 1.65
N LYS A 174 19.96 2.28 1.29
CA LYS A 174 20.42 3.65 1.56
C LYS A 174 19.64 4.16 2.76
N THR A 175 20.38 4.48 3.82
CA THR A 175 19.80 5.01 5.06
C THR A 175 19.74 6.53 5.01
N GLY A 176 19.03 7.16 5.95
CA GLY A 176 18.95 8.63 6.04
C GLY A 176 20.27 9.36 6.32
N GLU A 177 21.33 8.63 6.70
CA GLU A 177 22.68 9.17 6.94
C GLU A 177 23.59 9.11 5.69
N ASP A 178 23.00 9.01 4.49
CA ASP A 178 23.70 8.77 3.20
C ASP A 178 24.57 7.50 3.15
N LYS A 179 24.51 6.66 4.19
CA LYS A 179 25.20 5.38 4.23
C LYS A 179 24.50 4.37 3.33
N THR A 180 25.29 3.75 2.46
CA THR A 180 24.86 2.63 1.61
C THR A 180 25.36 1.30 2.20
N ILE A 181 24.46 0.36 2.43
CA ILE A 181 24.74 -0.97 2.98
C ILE A 181 24.39 -2.02 1.93
N MET A 182 25.37 -2.83 1.52
CA MET A 182 25.13 -3.92 0.58
C MET A 182 24.45 -5.10 1.26
N VAL A 183 23.34 -5.58 0.68
CA VAL A 183 22.64 -6.79 1.13
C VAL A 183 23.29 -8.01 0.45
N ALA A 184 24.53 -8.33 0.83
CA ALA A 184 25.32 -9.38 0.17
C ALA A 184 25.05 -10.79 0.74
N SER A 185 25.05 -10.92 2.07
CA SER A 185 24.82 -12.21 2.76
C SER A 185 24.14 -11.99 4.12
N GLY A 186 23.09 -12.76 4.38
CA GLY A 186 22.34 -12.71 5.64
C GLY A 186 21.38 -11.53 5.76
N LYS A 187 20.71 -11.47 6.91
CA LYS A 187 19.70 -10.47 7.25
C LYS A 187 20.35 -9.12 7.53
N GLN A 188 19.89 -8.10 6.82
CA GLN A 188 20.21 -6.71 7.13
C GLN A 188 18.98 -6.05 7.77
N PRO A 189 19.14 -5.32 8.88
CA PRO A 189 18.05 -4.54 9.46
C PRO A 189 17.47 -3.55 8.45
N LEU A 190 16.15 -3.39 8.48
CA LEU A 190 15.42 -2.46 7.62
C LEU A 190 14.55 -1.55 8.48
N GLN A 191 14.76 -0.24 8.39
CA GLN A 191 14.08 0.75 9.20
C GLN A 191 13.15 1.62 8.35
N HIS A 192 12.13 2.17 9.02
CA HIS A 192 11.27 3.17 8.40
C HIS A 192 12.11 4.31 7.80
N GLY A 193 11.87 4.63 6.53
CA GLY A 193 12.59 5.68 5.80
C GLY A 193 13.71 5.15 4.92
N ASP A 194 14.23 3.93 5.17
CA ASP A 194 15.29 3.33 4.37
C ASP A 194 14.87 3.14 2.91
N ILE A 195 15.82 3.32 1.98
CA ILE A 195 15.61 3.06 0.56
C ILE A 195 16.26 1.73 0.18
N ILE A 196 15.45 0.77 -0.23
CA ILE A 196 15.91 -0.44 -0.90
C ILE A 196 16.22 -0.08 -2.35
N PHE A 197 17.49 -0.15 -2.73
CA PHE A 197 17.97 0.17 -4.05
C PHE A 197 18.35 -1.09 -4.82
N LEU A 198 17.72 -1.30 -5.98
CA LEU A 198 17.96 -2.42 -6.89
C LEU A 198 18.90 -1.95 -8.01
N GLU A 199 20.21 -2.17 -7.85
CA GLU A 199 21.24 -1.49 -8.66
C GLU A 199 21.11 -1.74 -10.16
N ARG A 200 20.85 -2.99 -10.57
CA ARG A 200 20.75 -3.35 -12.00
C ARG A 200 19.59 -2.66 -12.72
N SER A 201 18.50 -2.39 -12.00
CA SER A 201 17.29 -1.76 -12.56
C SER A 201 17.18 -0.28 -12.22
N ASN A 202 18.04 0.25 -11.34
CA ASN A 202 17.96 1.59 -10.75
C ASN A 202 16.59 1.89 -10.09
N ILE A 203 15.92 0.87 -9.57
CA ILE A 203 14.65 1.03 -8.85
C ILE A 203 14.96 1.33 -7.39
N ALA A 204 14.36 2.40 -6.86
CA ALA A 204 14.46 2.79 -5.46
C ALA A 204 13.10 2.64 -4.78
N LEU A 205 13.04 1.85 -3.70
CA LEU A 205 11.82 1.57 -2.95
C LEU A 205 12.01 2.04 -1.50
N LYS A 206 11.30 3.10 -1.09
CA LYS A 206 11.30 3.55 0.31
C LYS A 206 10.47 2.61 1.16
N PHE A 207 11.05 2.12 2.25
CA PHE A 207 10.36 1.31 3.25
C PHE A 207 9.62 2.20 4.24
N ILE A 208 8.31 1.95 4.37
CA ILE A 208 7.42 2.74 5.20
C ILE A 208 6.77 1.81 6.23
N VAL A 209 6.86 2.17 7.50
CA VAL A 209 6.12 1.51 8.58
C VAL A 209 5.09 2.53 9.05
N ARG A 210 3.80 2.26 8.83
CA ARG A 210 2.74 3.13 9.35
C ARG A 210 2.59 2.83 10.85
N PRO A 211 2.71 3.86 11.72
CA PRO A 211 2.47 3.68 13.14
C PRO A 211 1.06 3.12 13.34
N SER A 212 0.93 2.04 14.10
CA SER A 212 -0.39 1.55 14.48
C SER A 212 -1.09 2.65 15.29
N SER A 213 -2.29 3.06 14.87
CA SER A 213 -3.18 3.84 15.72
C SER A 213 -3.58 2.96 16.90
N VAL A 214 -2.77 2.95 17.95
CA VAL A 214 -3.20 2.38 19.23
C VAL A 214 -4.31 3.29 19.71
N VAL A 215 -5.55 2.82 19.62
CA VAL A 215 -6.64 3.35 20.43
C VAL A 215 -6.21 3.06 21.87
N LYS A 216 -5.66 4.08 22.54
CA LYS A 216 -5.56 4.08 24.00
C LYS A 216 -6.94 4.26 24.59
#